data_AF-A0A2G5IX64-F1
#
_entry.id   AF-A0A2G5IX64-F1
#
_cell.length_a   1.000
_cell.length_b   1.000
_cell.length_c   1.000
_cell.angle_alpha   90.00
_cell.angle_beta   90.00
_cell.angle_gamma   90.00
#
_symmetry.space_group_name_H-M   'P 1'
#
loop_
_entity.id
_entity.type
_entity.pdbx_description
1 polymer ?
#
loop_
_entity_poly.entity_id
_entity_poly.type
_entity_poly.pdbx_seq_one_letter_code
_entity_poly.pdbx_strand_id
1 'polypeptide(L)'
;MTIHTGAPMPESLRHQMRATQHPARAVDCPHCGAHAHRPCHLRTTGRQLPQPHPQRVSAWAQTTACCPECQVEPTVPCHDEGRARATVHHRRQQEAEATAA
;
A
#
# COMPACT_ATOMS: atom_id res chain seq x y z
N MET A 1 -26.98 4.46 -27.40
CA MET A 1 -25.95 3.53 -26.93
C MET A 1 -26.40 2.95 -25.60
N THR A 2 -27.04 1.79 -25.63
CA THR A 2 -27.58 1.12 -24.45
C THR A 2 -26.42 0.48 -23.70
N ILE A 3 -26.07 1.05 -22.55
CA ILE A 3 -25.09 0.46 -21.63
C ILE A 3 -25.70 -0.83 -21.10
N HIS A 4 -25.28 -1.97 -21.65
CA HIS A 4 -25.57 -3.28 -21.07
C HIS A 4 -24.98 -3.30 -19.66
N THR A 5 -25.83 -3.25 -18.64
CA THR A 5 -25.42 -3.49 -17.26
C THR A 5 -25.16 -5.00 -17.15
N GLY A 6 -23.94 -5.41 -17.51
CA GLY A 6 -23.48 -6.78 -17.29
C GLY A 6 -23.68 -7.16 -15.83
N ALA A 7 -24.10 -8.40 -15.58
CA ALA A 7 -24.31 -8.93 -14.24
C ALA A 7 -23.14 -8.55 -13.31
N PRO A 8 -23.41 -8.15 -12.04
CA PRO A 8 -22.36 -7.74 -11.13
C PRO A 8 -21.32 -8.85 -11.00
N MET A 9 -20.05 -8.56 -11.28
CA MET A 9 -18.96 -9.54 -11.17
C MET A 9 -19.04 -10.26 -9.81
N PRO A 10 -18.92 -11.60 -9.73
CA PRO A 10 -19.00 -12.31 -8.46
C PRO A 10 -17.85 -11.92 -7.51
N GLU A 11 -18.15 -11.88 -6.21
CA GLU A 11 -17.23 -11.43 -5.16
C GLU A 11 -15.92 -12.22 -5.13
N SER A 12 -15.97 -13.53 -5.39
CA SER A 12 -14.80 -14.41 -5.47
C SER A 12 -13.80 -13.99 -6.54
N LEU A 13 -14.28 -13.58 -7.72
CA LEU A 13 -13.42 -13.06 -8.80
C LEU A 13 -12.84 -11.70 -8.43
N ARG A 14 -13.63 -10.82 -7.81
CA ARG A 14 -13.12 -9.53 -7.30
C ARG A 14 -12.01 -9.74 -6.27
N HIS A 15 -12.19 -10.70 -5.36
CA HIS A 15 -11.20 -11.03 -4.34
C HIS A 15 -9.90 -11.54 -4.96
N GLN A 16 -9.97 -12.48 -5.92
CA GLN A 16 -8.79 -12.98 -6.63
C GLN A 16 -8.03 -11.87 -7.36
N MET A 17 -8.76 -10.99 -8.07
CA MET A 17 -8.15 -9.84 -8.74
C MET A 17 -7.52 -8.82 -7.79
N ARG A 18 -8.00 -8.72 -6.54
CA ARG A 18 -7.39 -7.89 -5.49
C ARG A 18 -6.18 -8.59 -4.87
N ALA A 19 -6.22 -9.90 -4.65
CA ALA A 19 -5.13 -10.68 -4.09
C ALA A 19 -3.87 -10.68 -4.99
N THR A 20 -4.04 -10.58 -6.32
CA THR A 20 -2.90 -10.41 -7.24
C THR A 20 -2.23 -9.03 -7.10
N GLN A 21 -2.93 -8.05 -6.51
CA GLN A 21 -2.41 -6.70 -6.33
C GLN A 21 -1.69 -6.57 -5.00
N HIS A 22 -0.56 -5.86 -5.01
CA HIS A 22 0.18 -5.57 -3.78
C HIS A 22 -0.74 -4.83 -2.78
N PRO A 23 -0.82 -5.27 -1.50
CA PRO A 23 -1.76 -4.73 -0.51
C PRO A 23 -1.57 -3.23 -0.25
N ALA A 24 -0.33 -2.75 -0.31
CA ALA A 24 0.00 -1.31 -0.29
C ALA A 24 -0.70 -0.44 -1.36
N ARG A 25 -1.38 -1.00 -2.37
CA ARG A 25 -2.23 -0.22 -3.28
C ARG A 25 -3.52 0.27 -2.62
N ALA A 26 -3.89 -0.21 -1.44
CA ALA A 26 -5.07 0.27 -0.71
C ALA A 26 -4.95 1.72 -0.23
N VAL A 27 -3.73 2.24 -0.03
CA VAL A 27 -3.47 3.62 0.41
C VAL A 27 -3.01 4.51 -0.74
N ASP A 28 -3.16 5.83 -0.61
CA ASP A 28 -2.63 6.79 -1.57
C ASP A 28 -1.10 6.81 -1.57
N CYS A 29 -0.48 7.06 -2.73
CA CYS A 29 0.97 7.13 -2.83
C CYS A 29 1.48 8.55 -2.51
N PRO A 30 2.23 8.76 -1.42
CA PRO A 30 2.75 10.08 -1.07
C PRO A 30 3.82 10.59 -2.03
N HIS A 31 4.46 9.70 -2.82
CA HIS A 31 5.52 10.09 -3.75
C HIS A 31 4.95 10.64 -5.07
N CYS A 32 4.03 9.91 -5.72
CA CYS A 32 3.52 10.26 -7.05
C CYS A 32 2.06 10.73 -7.05
N GLY A 33 1.38 10.71 -5.91
CA GLY A 33 -0.03 11.10 -5.81
C GLY A 33 -1.01 10.09 -6.41
N ALA A 34 -0.56 8.88 -6.74
CA ALA A 34 -1.46 7.84 -7.23
C ALA A 34 -2.47 7.44 -6.15
N HIS A 35 -3.76 7.56 -6.47
CA HIS A 35 -4.85 7.21 -5.55
C HIS A 35 -4.89 5.72 -5.18
N ALA A 36 -5.66 5.40 -4.13
CA ALA A 36 -6.03 4.03 -3.77
C ALA A 36 -6.47 3.21 -5.01
N HIS A 37 -6.00 1.96 -5.07
CA HIS A 37 -6.18 0.99 -6.15
C HIS A 37 -5.60 1.37 -7.52
N ARG A 38 -5.03 2.57 -7.69
CA ARG A 38 -4.32 2.95 -8.93
C ARG A 38 -2.85 2.54 -8.88
N PRO A 39 -2.27 2.10 -10.01
CA PRO A 39 -0.85 1.79 -10.09
C PRO A 39 -0.01 3.07 -9.91
N CYS A 40 1.16 2.91 -9.32
CA CYS A 40 2.16 3.98 -9.28
C CYS A 40 2.67 4.26 -10.70
N HIS A 41 3.01 5.50 -10.98
CA HIS A 41 3.61 5.93 -12.23
C HIS A 41 4.87 6.76 -11.95
N LEU A 42 5.81 6.74 -12.88
CA LEU A 42 6.97 7.62 -12.86
C LEU A 42 6.53 9.06 -13.17
N ARG A 43 6.87 10.02 -12.31
CA ARG A 43 6.47 11.43 -12.50
C ARG A 43 7.06 12.07 -13.76
N THR A 44 8.23 11.60 -14.20
CA THR A 44 8.96 12.16 -15.35
C THR A 44 8.42 11.65 -16.70
N THR A 45 8.02 10.39 -16.78
CA THR A 45 7.62 9.73 -18.05
C THR A 45 6.16 9.29 -18.08
N GLY A 46 5.46 9.32 -16.95
CA GLY A 46 4.10 8.81 -16.83
C GLY A 46 3.97 7.28 -16.90
N ARG A 47 5.08 6.56 -17.08
CA ARG A 47 5.07 5.09 -17.22
C ARG A 47 4.64 4.41 -15.94
N GLN A 48 3.75 3.43 -16.06
CA GLN A 48 3.29 2.62 -14.94
C GLN A 48 4.41 1.72 -14.40
N LEU A 49 4.51 1.67 -13.07
CA LEU A 49 5.44 0.80 -12.37
C LEU A 49 4.74 -0.52 -12.02
N PRO A 50 5.43 -1.67 -12.19
CA PRO A 50 4.88 -2.97 -11.80
C PRO A 50 4.68 -3.04 -10.27
N GLN A 51 5.66 -2.52 -9.52
CA GLN A 51 5.64 -2.48 -8.07
C GLN A 51 5.29 -1.08 -7.54
N PRO A 52 4.61 -0.96 -6.38
CA PRO A 52 4.37 0.35 -5.76
C PRO A 52 5.68 1.03 -5.34
N HIS A 53 5.68 2.35 -5.21
CA HIS A 53 6.83 3.07 -4.66
C HIS A 53 7.10 2.62 -3.22
N PRO A 54 8.38 2.52 -2.79
CA PRO A 54 8.74 2.16 -1.42
C PRO A 54 8.04 3.02 -0.36
N GLN A 55 7.86 4.32 -0.64
CA GLN A 55 7.18 5.25 0.26
C GLN A 55 5.68 4.96 0.43
N ARG A 56 5.04 4.34 -0.57
CA ARG A 56 3.65 3.87 -0.46
C ARG A 56 3.58 2.64 0.43
N VAL A 57 4.50 1.69 0.25
CA VAL A 57 4.60 0.50 1.09
C VAL A 57 4.83 0.90 2.55
N SER A 58 5.70 1.88 2.81
CA SER A 58 5.91 2.38 4.17
C SER A 58 4.67 3.04 4.76
N ALA A 59 3.95 3.87 3.99
CA ALA A 59 2.71 4.51 4.46
C ALA A 59 1.63 3.47 4.80
N TRP A 60 1.48 2.46 3.95
CA TRP A 60 0.58 1.34 4.19
C TRP A 60 0.95 0.54 5.44
N ALA A 61 2.23 0.15 5.57
CA ALA A 61 2.71 -0.60 6.73
C ALA A 61 2.58 0.20 8.03
N GLN A 62 2.74 1.53 7.98
CA GLN A 62 2.48 2.41 9.11
C GLN A 62 1.02 2.32 9.58
N THR A 63 0.07 2.24 8.66
CA THR A 63 -1.37 2.13 9.01
C THR A 63 -1.82 0.72 9.37
N THR A 64 -1.05 -0.31 8.99
CA THR A 64 -1.50 -1.71 9.07
C THR A 64 -0.99 -2.43 10.31
N ALA A 65 0.29 -2.24 10.67
CA ALA A 65 0.94 -3.03 11.71
C ALA A 65 1.68 -2.17 12.74
N CYS A 66 1.92 -2.75 13.91
CA CYS A 66 2.86 -2.22 14.91
C CYS A 66 4.30 -2.43 14.42
N CYS A 67 5.23 -1.56 14.82
CA CYS A 67 6.66 -1.78 14.57
C CYS A 67 7.28 -2.57 15.73
N PRO A 68 7.81 -3.80 15.54
CA PRO A 68 8.45 -4.54 16.64
C PRO A 68 9.78 -3.93 17.10
N GLU A 69 10.46 -3.18 16.23
CA GLU A 69 11.75 -2.54 16.54
C GLU A 69 11.56 -1.31 17.45
N CYS A 70 10.59 -0.45 17.13
CA CYS A 70 10.28 0.74 17.95
C CYS A 70 9.22 0.48 19.02
N GLN A 71 8.52 -0.66 18.94
CA GLN A 71 7.31 -0.98 19.72
C GLN A 71 6.22 0.11 19.61
N VAL A 72 6.08 0.72 18.43
CA VAL A 72 5.06 1.75 18.18
C VAL A 72 3.83 1.17 17.50
N GLU A 73 2.67 1.72 17.87
CA GLU A 73 1.35 1.37 17.34
C GLU A 73 1.17 1.77 15.85
N PRO A 74 0.13 1.25 15.16
CA PRO A 74 -0.31 1.75 13.87
C PRO A 74 -0.51 3.26 13.91
N THR A 75 -0.30 3.94 12.77
CA THR A 75 -0.32 5.40 12.59
C THR A 75 0.84 6.17 13.22
N VAL A 76 1.51 5.63 14.25
CA VAL A 76 2.68 6.28 14.86
C VAL A 76 3.91 6.11 13.96
N PRO A 77 4.64 7.19 13.60
CA PRO A 77 5.86 7.08 12.82
C PRO A 77 6.94 6.26 13.52
N CYS A 78 7.67 5.47 12.75
CA CYS A 78 8.91 4.86 13.23
C CYS A 78 9.94 5.95 13.58
N HIS A 79 10.83 5.66 14.52
CA HIS A 79 11.88 6.58 14.93
C HIS A 79 13.21 5.87 15.10
N ASP A 80 14.30 6.57 14.85
CA ASP A 80 15.66 6.16 15.21
C ASP A 80 16.20 7.20 16.20
N GLU A 81 16.67 6.76 17.36
CA GLU A 81 17.26 7.64 18.40
C GLU A 81 16.38 8.85 18.78
N GLY A 82 15.06 8.64 18.80
CA GLY A 82 14.07 9.69 19.11
C GLY A 82 13.71 10.62 17.95
N ARG A 83 14.29 10.45 16.75
CA ARG A 83 13.93 11.19 15.53
C ARG A 83 13.00 10.38 14.64
N ALA A 84 11.87 10.97 14.27
CA ALA A 84 10.94 10.35 13.33
C ALA A 84 11.60 10.10 11.96
N ARG A 85 11.38 8.90 11.42
CA ARG A 85 11.83 8.48 10.10
C ARG A 85 10.78 8.83 9.04
N ALA A 86 11.26 9.09 7.82
CA ALA A 86 10.37 9.25 6.66
C ALA A 86 9.77 7.91 6.17
N THR A 87 10.43 6.79 6.47
CA THR A 87 9.99 5.44 6.12
C THR A 87 10.00 4.56 7.36
N VAL A 88 9.04 3.64 7.45
CA VAL A 88 8.99 2.65 8.53
C VAL A 88 10.16 1.66 8.45
N HIS A 89 10.50 1.03 9.58
CA HIS A 89 11.47 -0.07 9.62
C HIS A 89 11.00 -1.25 8.77
N HIS A 90 11.96 -1.99 8.21
CA HIS A 90 11.69 -3.16 7.37
C HIS A 90 10.88 -4.22 8.13
N ARG A 91 11.15 -4.40 9.42
CA ARG A 91 10.40 -5.37 10.24
C ARG A 91 8.91 -5.04 10.34
N ARG A 92 8.54 -3.76 10.41
CA ARG A 92 7.12 -3.35 10.35
C ARG A 92 6.47 -3.67 9.01
N GLN A 93 7.23 -3.58 7.91
CA GLN A 93 6.73 -3.95 6.58
C GLN A 93 6.42 -5.45 6.52
N GLN A 94 7.32 -6.28 7.07
CA GLN A 94 7.11 -7.73 7.16
C GLN A 94 5.87 -8.08 7.99
N GLU A 95 5.65 -7.43 9.13
CA GLU A 95 4.44 -7.64 9.95
C GLU A 95 3.17 -7.23 9.20
N ALA A 96 3.21 -6.12 8.46
CA ALA A 96 2.09 -5.68 7.63
C ALA A 96 1.80 -6.67 6.50
N GLU A 97 2.84 -7.23 5.88
CA GLU A 97 2.72 -8.29 4.86
C GLU A 97 2.13 -9.56 5.46
N ALA A 98 2.58 -9.99 6.64
CA ALA A 98 2.04 -11.15 7.34
C ALA A 98 0.57 -10.95 7.76
N THR A 99 0.16 -9.72 8.09
CA THR A 99 -1.23 -9.38 8.45
C THR A 99 -2.16 -9.37 7.23
N ALA A 100 -1.61 -9.12 6.04
CA ALA A 100 -2.37 -9.00 4.80
C ALA A 100 -2.37 -10.27 3.92
N ALA A 101 -1.59 -11.29 4.30
CA ALA A 101 -1.52 -12.60 3.64
C ALA A 101 -2.69 -13.50 4.06
#